data_AF-A0A944U2P3-F1
#
_entry.id   AF-A0A944U2P3-F1
#
_cell.length_a   1.000
_cell.length_b   1.000
_cell.length_c   1.000
_cell.angle_alpha   90.00
_cell.angle_beta   90.00
_cell.angle_gamma   90.00
#
_symmetry.space_group_name_H-M   'P 1'
#
loop_
_entity.id
_entity.type
_entity.pdbx_description
1 polymer ?
#
loop_
_entity_poly.entity_id
_entity_poly.type
_entity_poly.pdbx_seq_one_letter_code
_entity_poly.pdbx_strand_id
1 'polypeptide(L)'
;MFLLTGILYAFFFTIDIAAADLSYLSRADRLNGWRTLEVLDDLFRDHRASVVEILDNDKQVALGTVVSEDGFIVTKASEFGQLLEIRLSDYSKHVAEQVSVDEANDLALLKIRAFGLRPVDWLDSGDPQMGQWVMSPYEDKTQVRIGVISASTRQVPKQFGALGVVTVDSSDYLTENDLLDPNTLADHINKGARPIDRWLKNEISNGAKSALTADLNDPIHQTHFLRLILRDLNSMIFERALYAEGRFEGVFLSDTTQKAILQTDNRIRRSVLNRMLLVDCFPDLIKAGKSGARILDVVADSAAEQADLEPGDLIMAINASGVGGSQDLVRLIRQHTAGETITISLVRDGSALNKLVTLGFFDATFPDQDVNIALSGDISDRRTGFQKIIQHDMPLSPEAMGGPLMDLEGRVLGINIARYDRVTTYALPADLVQSLIQKMK
;
A
#
# COMPACT_ATOMS: atom_id res chain seq x y z
N MET A 1 -69.31 -57.15 28.83
CA MET A 1 -68.68 -57.51 27.55
C MET A 1 -68.10 -56.23 26.96
N PHE A 2 -66.76 -56.08 27.04
CA PHE A 2 -65.85 -55.06 26.47
C PHE A 2 -66.06 -53.56 26.85
N LEU A 3 -65.20 -52.92 27.68
CA LEU A 3 -63.88 -52.27 27.41
C LEU A 3 -63.91 -51.25 26.25
N LEU A 4 -63.26 -50.07 26.22
CA LEU A 4 -62.64 -49.08 27.13
C LEU A 4 -62.11 -47.97 26.16
N THR A 5 -62.19 -46.66 26.51
CA THR A 5 -61.35 -45.49 26.04
C THR A 5 -61.11 -45.27 24.53
N GLY A 6 -61.32 -44.11 23.88
CA GLY A 6 -60.86 -42.74 24.18
C GLY A 6 -59.66 -42.36 23.27
N ILE A 7 -59.70 -41.21 22.56
CA ILE A 7 -58.61 -40.22 22.36
C ILE A 7 -58.83 -39.30 21.12
N LEU A 8 -58.55 -38.02 21.37
CA LEU A 8 -58.57 -36.81 20.55
C LEU A 8 -57.22 -36.60 19.80
N TYR A 9 -57.26 -35.90 18.65
CA TYR A 9 -56.24 -35.02 18.03
C TYR A 9 -54.74 -35.43 17.98
N ALA A 10 -54.21 -35.55 16.75
CA ALA A 10 -52.98 -34.88 16.28
C ALA A 10 -52.68 -35.26 14.82
N PHE A 11 -52.85 -34.33 13.88
CA PHE A 11 -52.23 -34.44 12.55
C PHE A 11 -50.79 -33.93 12.69
N PHE A 12 -49.85 -34.85 12.93
CA PHE A 12 -48.42 -34.60 12.73
C PHE A 12 -48.14 -34.62 11.23
N PHE A 13 -47.74 -33.49 10.65
CA PHE A 13 -46.90 -33.51 9.46
C PHE A 13 -45.51 -33.99 9.90
N THR A 14 -45.28 -35.30 9.85
CA THR A 14 -43.93 -35.85 9.86
C THR A 14 -43.27 -35.46 8.54
N ILE A 15 -42.33 -34.52 8.60
CA ILE A 15 -41.31 -34.39 7.55
C ILE A 15 -40.54 -35.71 7.58
N ASP A 16 -40.68 -36.48 6.51
CA ASP A 16 -39.97 -37.74 6.31
C ASP A 16 -38.49 -37.41 6.05
N ILE A 17 -37.68 -37.36 7.11
CA ILE A 17 -36.21 -37.22 7.04
C ILE A 17 -35.62 -38.60 6.73
N ALA A 18 -36.07 -39.22 5.64
CA ALA A 18 -35.55 -40.48 5.15
C ALA A 18 -35.04 -40.29 3.72
N ALA A 19 -33.71 -40.33 3.59
CA ALA A 19 -32.94 -40.36 2.34
C ALA A 19 -32.80 -39.05 1.53
N ALA A 20 -32.58 -37.90 2.19
CA ALA A 20 -31.78 -36.87 1.55
C ALA A 20 -30.31 -37.33 1.58
N ASP A 21 -29.71 -37.49 0.40
CA ASP A 21 -28.26 -37.62 0.23
C ASP A 21 -27.62 -36.37 0.84
N LEU A 22 -27.23 -36.46 2.13
CA LEU A 22 -26.60 -35.39 2.89
C LEU A 22 -25.19 -35.04 2.38
N SER A 23 -24.75 -35.62 1.26
CA SER A 23 -23.41 -35.39 0.76
C SER A 23 -23.19 -33.96 0.27
N TYR A 24 -24.20 -33.25 -0.29
CA TYR A 24 -24.05 -31.85 -0.68
C TYR A 24 -25.38 -31.06 -0.73
N LEU A 25 -25.41 -29.88 -0.10
CA LEU A 25 -26.50 -28.90 -0.27
C LEU A 25 -26.55 -28.40 -1.73
N SER A 26 -27.77 -28.32 -2.29
CA SER A 26 -28.00 -27.71 -3.61
C SER A 26 -27.63 -26.22 -3.59
N ARG A 27 -27.30 -25.62 -4.75
CA ARG A 27 -26.96 -24.18 -4.79
C ARG A 27 -28.08 -23.29 -4.24
N ALA A 28 -29.34 -23.72 -4.37
CA ALA A 28 -30.50 -23.00 -3.86
C ALA A 28 -30.56 -22.96 -2.33
N ASP A 29 -30.04 -23.99 -1.66
CA ASP A 29 -30.12 -24.19 -0.21
C ASP A 29 -28.81 -23.83 0.52
N ARG A 30 -27.80 -23.30 -0.19
CA ARG A 30 -26.51 -22.85 0.39
C ARG A 30 -26.64 -21.48 1.06
N LEU A 31 -25.58 -21.06 1.77
CA LEU A 31 -25.46 -19.83 2.58
C LEU A 31 -25.91 -18.51 1.91
N ASN A 32 -26.07 -18.45 0.59
CA ASN A 32 -26.60 -17.30 -0.15
C ASN A 32 -27.50 -17.73 -1.32
N GLY A 33 -28.10 -18.91 -1.21
CA GLY A 33 -29.01 -19.47 -2.19
C GLY A 33 -30.40 -18.81 -2.11
N TRP A 34 -31.14 -18.85 -3.22
CA TRP A 34 -32.41 -18.13 -3.31
C TRP A 34 -33.45 -18.56 -2.26
N ARG A 35 -33.46 -19.84 -1.84
CA ARG A 35 -34.35 -20.32 -0.76
C ARG A 35 -33.95 -19.80 0.61
N THR A 36 -32.65 -19.67 0.86
CA THR A 36 -32.15 -19.07 2.11
C THR A 36 -32.51 -17.59 2.18
N LEU A 37 -32.35 -16.86 1.07
CA LEU A 37 -32.73 -15.44 0.98
C LEU A 37 -34.25 -15.22 1.03
N GLU A 38 -35.06 -16.23 0.68
CA GLU A 38 -36.51 -16.17 0.80
C GLU A 38 -36.97 -16.07 2.27
N VAL A 39 -36.27 -16.76 3.18
CA VAL A 39 -36.55 -16.70 4.63
C VAL A 39 -36.31 -15.30 5.21
N LEU A 40 -35.44 -14.51 4.60
CA LEU A 40 -35.09 -13.15 5.05
C LEU A 40 -35.86 -12.06 4.30
N ASP A 41 -36.93 -12.39 3.56
CA ASP A 41 -37.63 -11.42 2.71
C ASP A 41 -38.22 -10.24 3.49
N ASP A 42 -38.83 -10.52 4.64
CA ASP A 42 -39.40 -9.47 5.50
C ASP A 42 -38.29 -8.57 6.06
N LEU A 43 -37.21 -9.17 6.53
CA LEU A 43 -36.04 -8.45 7.04
C LEU A 43 -35.40 -7.56 5.97
N PHE A 44 -35.22 -8.09 4.75
CA PHE A 44 -34.76 -7.29 3.61
C PHE A 44 -35.71 -6.12 3.30
N ARG A 45 -37.01 -6.39 3.23
CA ARG A 45 -38.03 -5.39 2.89
C ARG A 45 -38.04 -4.24 3.90
N ASP A 46 -37.85 -4.56 5.17
CA ASP A 46 -37.81 -3.57 6.24
C ASP A 46 -36.56 -2.70 6.17
N HIS A 47 -35.40 -3.26 5.84
CA HIS A 47 -34.13 -2.52 5.93
C HIS A 47 -33.59 -1.97 4.61
N ARG A 48 -34.12 -2.35 3.44
CA ARG A 48 -33.63 -1.85 2.14
C ARG A 48 -33.72 -0.32 2.00
N ALA A 49 -34.68 0.32 2.67
CA ALA A 49 -34.85 1.78 2.66
C ALA A 49 -33.78 2.54 3.46
N SER A 50 -33.00 1.83 4.28
CA SER A 50 -31.90 2.39 5.06
C SER A 50 -30.55 2.24 4.35
N VAL A 51 -30.52 1.64 3.16
CA VAL A 51 -29.34 1.46 2.33
C VAL A 51 -29.45 2.32 1.08
N VAL A 52 -28.36 2.94 0.70
CA VAL A 52 -28.27 3.77 -0.50
C VAL A 52 -27.07 3.35 -1.34
N GLU A 53 -27.09 3.66 -2.63
CA GLU A 53 -25.92 3.49 -3.49
C GLU A 53 -25.26 4.84 -3.72
N ILE A 54 -23.94 4.87 -3.63
CA ILE A 54 -23.11 6.03 -3.95
C ILE A 54 -22.57 5.83 -5.36
N LEU A 55 -22.87 6.80 -6.21
CA LEU A 55 -22.56 6.75 -7.63
C LEU A 55 -21.48 7.78 -7.98
N ASP A 56 -20.50 7.34 -8.76
CA ASP A 56 -19.57 8.19 -9.50
C ASP A 56 -19.78 7.91 -11.00
N ASN A 57 -20.15 8.94 -11.76
CA ASN A 57 -20.47 8.83 -13.20
C ASN A 57 -21.43 7.66 -13.52
N ASP A 58 -22.55 7.58 -12.80
CA ASP A 58 -23.58 6.51 -12.89
C ASP A 58 -23.13 5.09 -12.49
N LYS A 59 -21.87 4.91 -12.08
CA LYS A 59 -21.36 3.63 -11.57
C LYS A 59 -21.39 3.62 -10.05
N GLN A 60 -21.91 2.55 -9.45
CA GLN A 60 -21.80 2.35 -8.01
C GLN A 60 -20.33 2.18 -7.61
N VAL A 61 -19.89 2.98 -6.64
CA VAL A 61 -18.55 2.93 -6.05
C VAL A 61 -18.57 2.52 -4.58
N ALA A 62 -19.68 2.75 -3.88
CA ALA A 62 -19.88 2.34 -2.49
C ALA A 62 -21.37 2.18 -2.18
N LEU A 63 -21.67 1.52 -1.07
CA LEU A 63 -22.96 1.66 -0.41
C LEU A 63 -22.89 2.74 0.67
N GLY A 64 -24.04 3.25 1.05
CA GLY A 64 -24.20 4.12 2.20
C GLY A 64 -25.30 3.61 3.13
N THR A 65 -25.20 3.99 4.39
CA THR A 65 -26.17 3.67 5.43
C THR A 65 -26.84 4.94 5.90
N VAL A 66 -28.18 4.99 5.83
CA VAL A 66 -28.97 6.12 6.34
C VAL A 66 -28.95 6.10 7.86
N VAL A 67 -28.50 7.20 8.47
CA VAL A 67 -28.36 7.32 9.94
C VAL A 67 -29.27 8.37 10.55
N SER A 68 -30.05 9.08 9.74
CA SER A 68 -31.09 9.99 10.23
C SER A 68 -32.23 10.20 9.23
N GLU A 69 -33.41 10.54 9.76
CA GLU A 69 -34.59 10.84 8.94
C GLU A 69 -34.44 12.08 8.07
N ASP A 70 -33.58 13.02 8.48
CA ASP A 70 -33.31 14.26 7.77
C ASP A 70 -32.18 14.13 6.74
N GLY A 71 -31.64 12.93 6.49
CA GLY A 71 -30.77 12.68 5.33
C GLY A 71 -29.27 12.69 5.59
N PHE A 72 -28.81 12.38 6.81
CA PHE A 72 -27.41 12.02 7.05
C PHE A 72 -27.17 10.55 6.68
N ILE A 73 -26.05 10.31 6.01
CA ILE A 73 -25.64 8.99 5.51
C ILE A 73 -24.18 8.77 5.89
N VAL A 74 -23.84 7.57 6.36
CA VAL A 74 -22.44 7.16 6.56
C VAL A 74 -22.00 6.18 5.50
N THR A 75 -20.72 6.22 5.16
CA THR A 75 -20.11 5.37 4.14
C THR A 75 -18.58 5.32 4.30
N LYS A 76 -17.91 4.51 3.48
CA LYS A 76 -16.44 4.42 3.42
C LYS A 76 -15.87 5.63 2.67
N ALA A 77 -14.84 6.29 3.20
CA ALA A 77 -14.33 7.54 2.65
C ALA A 77 -13.42 7.35 1.42
N SER A 78 -12.66 6.27 1.34
CA SER A 78 -11.64 6.06 0.31
C SER A 78 -12.17 5.62 -1.06
N GLU A 79 -13.48 5.42 -1.21
CA GLU A 79 -14.07 4.85 -2.44
C GLU A 79 -14.60 5.90 -3.41
N PHE A 80 -14.55 7.20 -3.07
CA PHE A 80 -15.18 8.24 -3.91
C PHE A 80 -14.51 9.62 -3.86
N GLY A 81 -14.79 10.42 -4.89
CA GLY A 81 -14.27 11.78 -5.09
C GLY A 81 -15.19 12.91 -4.58
N GLN A 82 -15.13 14.09 -5.21
CA GLN A 82 -15.72 15.34 -4.68
C GLN A 82 -17.20 15.58 -5.02
N LEU A 83 -17.78 14.91 -6.03
CA LEU A 83 -19.17 15.10 -6.45
C LEU A 83 -19.87 13.74 -6.43
N LEU A 84 -20.79 13.57 -5.49
CA LEU A 84 -21.44 12.29 -5.21
C LEU A 84 -22.92 12.39 -5.51
N GLU A 85 -23.39 11.47 -6.33
CA GLU A 85 -24.82 11.23 -6.49
C GLU A 85 -25.19 10.01 -5.65
N ILE A 86 -26.23 10.15 -4.83
CA ILE A 86 -26.78 9.09 -4.00
C ILE A 86 -28.09 8.63 -4.62
N ARG A 87 -28.21 7.34 -4.87
CA ARG A 87 -29.46 6.70 -5.29
C ARG A 87 -30.12 6.04 -4.08
N LEU A 88 -31.35 6.45 -3.78
CA LEU A 88 -32.17 5.87 -2.73
C LEU A 88 -32.88 4.60 -3.22
N SER A 89 -33.49 3.84 -2.31
CA SER A 89 -34.22 2.60 -2.63
C SER A 89 -35.48 2.79 -3.49
N ASP A 90 -35.96 4.02 -3.65
CA ASP A 90 -37.02 4.39 -4.58
C ASP A 90 -36.51 4.81 -5.96
N TYR A 91 -35.20 4.63 -6.20
CA TYR A 91 -34.44 5.03 -7.38
C TYR A 91 -34.30 6.54 -7.59
N SER A 92 -34.75 7.37 -6.64
CA SER A 92 -34.49 8.81 -6.70
C SER A 92 -33.01 9.11 -6.46
N LYS A 93 -32.50 10.08 -7.21
CA LYS A 93 -31.09 10.50 -7.18
C LYS A 93 -30.96 11.87 -6.52
N HIS A 94 -29.97 12.00 -5.64
CA HIS A 94 -29.72 13.21 -4.86
C HIS A 94 -28.23 13.53 -4.87
N VAL A 95 -27.89 14.81 -5.02
CA VAL A 95 -26.51 15.25 -4.80
C VAL A 95 -26.23 15.28 -3.31
N ALA A 96 -25.13 14.69 -2.89
CA ALA A 96 -24.68 14.69 -1.51
C ALA A 96 -23.56 15.70 -1.25
N GLU A 97 -23.62 16.32 -0.09
CA GLU A 97 -22.54 17.12 0.48
C GLU A 97 -21.73 16.26 1.44
N GLN A 98 -20.40 16.26 1.30
CA GLN A 98 -19.52 15.65 2.29
C GLN A 98 -19.40 16.59 3.49
N VAL A 99 -19.97 16.18 4.62
CA VAL A 99 -19.95 16.96 5.87
C VAL A 99 -18.57 16.89 6.51
N SER A 100 -18.03 15.68 6.66
CA SER A 100 -16.70 15.45 7.23
C SER A 100 -16.20 14.03 6.94
N VAL A 101 -14.91 13.81 7.17
CA VAL A 101 -14.25 12.50 7.03
C VAL A 101 -13.40 12.21 8.27
N ASP A 102 -13.51 10.98 8.80
CA ASP A 102 -12.59 10.41 9.77
C ASP A 102 -11.55 9.54 9.04
N GLU A 103 -10.39 10.11 8.75
CA GLU A 103 -9.27 9.45 8.05
C GLU A 103 -8.72 8.23 8.81
N ALA A 104 -8.87 8.22 10.14
CA ALA A 104 -8.36 7.13 10.98
C ALA A 104 -9.14 5.84 10.76
N ASN A 105 -10.45 5.91 10.58
CA ASN A 105 -11.32 4.75 10.35
C ASN A 105 -11.88 4.69 8.93
N ASP A 106 -11.53 5.66 8.07
CA ASP A 106 -11.96 5.72 6.67
C ASP A 106 -13.47 5.77 6.51
N LEU A 107 -14.09 6.59 7.37
CA LEU A 107 -15.53 6.78 7.43
C LEU A 107 -15.86 8.22 7.03
N ALA A 108 -16.81 8.38 6.12
CA ALA A 108 -17.33 9.68 5.71
C ALA A 108 -18.77 9.87 6.20
N LEU A 109 -19.08 11.11 6.58
CA LEU A 109 -20.44 11.55 6.85
C LEU A 109 -20.92 12.43 5.70
N LEU A 110 -22.00 12.02 5.04
CA LEU A 110 -22.63 12.70 3.92
C LEU A 110 -24.00 13.25 4.32
N LYS A 111 -24.45 14.29 3.60
CA LYS A 111 -25.76 14.90 3.76
C LYS A 111 -26.46 15.07 2.41
N ILE A 112 -27.70 14.62 2.32
CA ILE A 112 -28.58 14.90 1.18
C ILE A 112 -29.76 15.78 1.58
N ARG A 113 -30.43 16.38 0.59
CA ARG A 113 -31.65 17.19 0.78
C ARG A 113 -32.90 16.33 0.62
N ALA A 114 -33.06 15.34 1.50
CA ALA A 114 -34.25 14.48 1.58
C ALA A 114 -34.70 14.34 3.05
N PHE A 115 -36.00 14.10 3.26
CA PHE A 115 -36.61 13.97 4.59
C PHE A 115 -37.49 12.73 4.64
N GLY A 116 -37.75 12.22 5.85
CA GLY A 116 -38.57 11.02 6.06
C GLY A 116 -37.86 9.74 5.63
N LEU A 117 -36.52 9.75 5.58
CA LEU A 117 -35.74 8.54 5.33
C LEU A 117 -35.84 7.61 6.54
N ARG A 118 -35.67 6.30 6.32
CA ARG A 118 -35.65 5.31 7.40
C ARG A 118 -34.22 5.13 7.92
N PRO A 119 -33.85 5.68 9.09
CA PRO A 119 -32.54 5.41 9.67
C PRO A 119 -32.44 3.94 10.11
N VAL A 120 -31.21 3.46 10.23
CA VAL A 120 -30.94 2.13 10.79
C VAL A 120 -31.19 2.08 12.30
N ASP A 121 -31.60 0.90 12.77
CA ASP A 121 -31.69 0.57 14.19
C ASP A 121 -30.34 0.01 14.67
N TRP A 122 -29.63 0.73 15.53
CA TRP A 122 -28.32 0.31 16.02
C TRP A 122 -28.43 -0.74 17.14
N LEU A 123 -27.43 -1.61 17.25
CA LEU A 123 -27.24 -2.37 18.48
C LEU A 123 -26.64 -1.44 19.57
N ASP A 124 -27.43 -1.17 20.61
CA ASP A 124 -27.04 -0.23 21.68
C ASP A 124 -25.81 -0.68 22.49
N SER A 125 -25.65 -1.98 22.72
CA SER A 125 -24.53 -2.52 23.51
C SER A 125 -24.27 -4.00 23.25
N GLY A 126 -23.01 -4.41 23.46
CA GLY A 126 -22.54 -5.78 23.32
C GLY A 126 -21.63 -5.96 22.10
N ASP A 127 -20.54 -6.69 22.29
CA ASP A 127 -19.71 -7.12 21.17
C ASP A 127 -20.40 -8.29 20.45
N PRO A 128 -20.37 -8.33 19.10
CA PRO A 128 -20.91 -9.45 18.36
C PRO A 128 -20.18 -10.75 18.72
N GLN A 129 -20.94 -11.84 18.80
CA GLN A 129 -20.40 -13.14 19.21
C GLN A 129 -19.79 -13.88 18.01
N MET A 130 -18.65 -14.52 18.19
CA MET A 130 -18.08 -15.39 17.17
C MET A 130 -19.07 -16.51 16.80
N GLY A 131 -19.31 -16.72 15.51
CA GLY A 131 -20.32 -17.64 14.99
C GLY A 131 -21.74 -17.07 14.93
N GLN A 132 -21.97 -15.83 15.37
CA GLN A 132 -23.25 -15.15 15.20
C GLN A 132 -23.53 -14.93 13.71
N TRP A 133 -24.76 -15.24 13.31
CA TRP A 133 -25.26 -15.01 11.96
C TRP A 133 -25.49 -13.52 11.72
N VAL A 134 -25.07 -13.07 10.55
CA VAL A 134 -25.16 -11.67 10.14
C VAL A 134 -25.53 -11.57 8.67
N MET A 135 -26.09 -10.43 8.29
CA MET A 135 -26.33 -10.10 6.91
C MET A 135 -25.90 -8.67 6.56
N SER A 136 -25.65 -8.44 5.28
CA SER A 136 -25.53 -7.11 4.68
C SER A 136 -26.65 -6.92 3.67
N PRO A 137 -27.57 -5.97 3.91
CA PRO A 137 -28.60 -5.63 2.93
C PRO A 137 -28.01 -4.84 1.76
N TYR A 138 -28.78 -4.81 0.68
CA TYR A 138 -28.57 -4.00 -0.51
C TYR A 138 -29.92 -3.37 -0.89
N GLU A 139 -29.94 -2.53 -1.93
CA GLU A 139 -31.19 -2.11 -2.57
C GLU A 139 -31.89 -3.30 -3.24
N ASP A 140 -31.12 -4.15 -3.95
CA ASP A 140 -31.60 -5.37 -4.60
C ASP A 140 -31.44 -6.61 -3.69
N LYS A 141 -32.54 -7.36 -3.54
CA LYS A 141 -32.58 -8.62 -2.78
C LYS A 141 -31.54 -9.63 -3.27
N THR A 142 -31.26 -9.69 -4.57
CA THR A 142 -30.31 -10.68 -5.12
C THR A 142 -28.87 -10.43 -4.68
N GLN A 143 -28.58 -9.21 -4.18
CA GLN A 143 -27.26 -8.81 -3.71
C GLN A 143 -27.09 -9.02 -2.20
N VAL A 144 -28.17 -9.24 -1.44
CA VAL A 144 -28.10 -9.54 -0.01
C VAL A 144 -27.14 -10.69 0.24
N ARG A 145 -26.27 -10.53 1.24
CA ARG A 145 -25.33 -11.57 1.67
C ARG A 145 -25.53 -11.90 3.14
N ILE A 146 -25.44 -13.18 3.44
CA ILE A 146 -25.45 -13.76 4.78
C ILE A 146 -24.09 -14.38 5.03
N GLY A 147 -23.63 -14.29 6.27
CA GLY A 147 -22.41 -14.91 6.76
C GLY A 147 -22.40 -15.00 8.27
N VAL A 148 -21.21 -15.17 8.82
CA VAL A 148 -21.01 -15.26 10.27
C VAL A 148 -19.87 -14.36 10.73
N ILE A 149 -19.95 -13.92 11.97
CA ILE A 149 -18.85 -13.27 12.67
C ILE A 149 -17.72 -14.28 12.86
N SER A 150 -16.57 -14.03 12.26
CA SER A 150 -15.47 -15.01 12.17
C SER A 150 -14.40 -14.84 13.24
N ALA A 151 -14.34 -13.67 13.90
CA ALA A 151 -13.37 -13.40 14.95
C ALA A 151 -13.85 -12.32 15.92
N SER A 152 -13.29 -12.31 17.13
CA SER A 152 -13.52 -11.25 18.11
C SER A 152 -13.02 -9.90 17.63
N THR A 153 -13.66 -8.86 18.14
CA THR A 153 -13.32 -7.47 17.87
C THR A 153 -11.87 -7.16 18.22
N ARG A 154 -11.12 -6.54 17.31
CA ARG A 154 -9.69 -6.24 17.50
C ARG A 154 -9.22 -5.04 16.69
N GLN A 155 -8.01 -4.58 16.98
CA GLN A 155 -7.27 -3.63 16.15
C GLN A 155 -6.65 -4.32 14.94
N VAL A 156 -6.60 -3.60 13.82
CA VAL A 156 -5.80 -4.00 12.65
C VAL A 156 -4.66 -3.00 12.51
N PRO A 157 -3.39 -3.41 12.73
CA PRO A 157 -2.27 -2.49 12.65
C PRO A 157 -2.15 -1.91 11.24
N LYS A 158 -1.64 -0.68 11.13
CA LYS A 158 -1.34 -0.08 9.83
C LYS A 158 -0.26 -0.90 9.12
N GLN A 159 -0.48 -1.21 7.85
CA GLN A 159 0.56 -1.78 7.00
C GLN A 159 1.52 -0.68 6.54
N PHE A 160 2.78 -1.04 6.38
CA PHE A 160 3.78 -0.17 5.78
C PHE A 160 3.39 0.14 4.33
N GLY A 161 3.62 1.38 3.90
CA GLY A 161 3.33 1.81 2.52
C GLY A 161 4.29 1.21 1.50
N ALA A 162 3.91 1.26 0.23
CA ALA A 162 4.72 0.86 -0.91
C ALA A 162 4.78 1.97 -1.96
N LEU A 163 5.98 2.17 -2.51
CA LEU A 163 6.23 3.15 -3.56
C LEU A 163 6.03 2.54 -4.96
N GLY A 164 6.41 1.28 -5.18
CA GLY A 164 6.30 0.63 -6.49
C GLY A 164 7.44 0.94 -7.46
N VAL A 165 8.69 0.95 -6.96
CA VAL A 165 9.89 1.16 -7.78
C VAL A 165 10.85 -0.01 -7.65
N VAL A 166 11.52 -0.34 -8.74
CA VAL A 166 12.72 -1.19 -8.73
C VAL A 166 13.92 -0.26 -8.71
N THR A 167 14.80 -0.41 -7.72
CA THR A 167 15.95 0.47 -7.57
C THR A 167 17.28 -0.27 -7.57
N VAL A 168 18.33 0.42 -8.01
CA VAL A 168 19.73 0.02 -7.82
C VAL A 168 20.46 1.00 -6.94
N ASP A 169 21.38 0.47 -6.13
CA ASP A 169 22.26 1.29 -5.32
C ASP A 169 23.25 2.05 -6.21
N SER A 170 23.09 3.37 -6.29
CA SER A 170 24.06 4.26 -6.94
C SER A 170 25.39 4.34 -6.18
N SER A 171 25.42 3.92 -4.90
CA SER A 171 26.61 3.91 -4.06
C SER A 171 27.66 2.87 -4.48
N ASP A 172 27.32 1.94 -5.37
CA ASP A 172 28.20 0.85 -5.79
C ASP A 172 28.96 1.15 -7.11
N TYR A 173 28.72 2.30 -7.75
CA TYR A 173 29.45 2.72 -8.97
C TYR A 173 29.63 4.25 -9.07
N LEU A 174 30.58 4.71 -9.88
CA LEU A 174 30.83 6.10 -10.26
C LEU A 174 30.19 6.42 -11.62
N THR A 175 29.62 7.61 -11.72
CA THR A 175 29.03 8.20 -12.92
C THR A 175 29.81 9.42 -13.39
N GLU A 176 29.54 9.91 -14.61
CA GLU A 176 30.16 11.13 -15.13
C GLU A 176 29.94 12.34 -14.21
N ASN A 177 28.78 12.43 -13.57
CA ASN A 177 28.44 13.49 -12.63
C ASN A 177 29.19 13.40 -11.28
N ASP A 178 29.82 12.27 -10.99
CA ASP A 178 30.65 12.10 -9.79
C ASP A 178 32.06 12.69 -9.98
N LEU A 179 32.53 12.86 -11.22
CA LEU A 179 33.84 13.41 -11.53
C LEU A 179 33.74 14.92 -11.81
N LEU A 180 34.14 15.72 -10.81
CA LEU A 180 34.03 17.19 -10.86
C LEU A 180 35.06 17.83 -11.80
N ASP A 181 36.27 17.25 -11.87
CA ASP A 181 37.35 17.76 -12.71
C ASP A 181 38.20 16.60 -13.28
N PRO A 182 37.93 16.19 -14.53
CA PRO A 182 38.68 15.13 -15.21
C PRO A 182 40.14 15.50 -15.46
N ASN A 183 40.43 16.79 -15.67
CA ASN A 183 41.77 17.27 -15.98
C ASN A 183 42.65 17.16 -14.75
N THR A 184 42.13 17.59 -13.60
CA THR A 184 42.86 17.46 -12.34
C THR A 184 43.04 16.00 -11.94
N LEU A 185 42.05 15.12 -12.17
CA LEU A 185 42.24 13.68 -11.96
C LEU A 185 43.35 13.10 -12.85
N ALA A 186 43.36 13.45 -14.14
CA ALA A 186 44.41 13.05 -15.08
C ALA A 186 45.79 13.52 -14.59
N ASP A 187 45.88 14.74 -14.09
CA ASP A 187 47.08 15.35 -13.51
C ASP A 187 47.60 14.57 -12.30
N HIS A 188 46.73 14.19 -11.37
CA HIS A 188 47.10 13.37 -10.21
C HIS A 188 47.70 12.03 -10.63
N ILE A 189 47.03 11.33 -11.55
CA ILE A 189 47.48 10.03 -12.07
C ILE A 189 48.81 10.19 -12.82
N ASN A 190 48.96 11.25 -13.61
CA ASN A 190 50.19 11.51 -14.37
C ASN A 190 51.38 11.82 -13.46
N LYS A 191 51.20 12.70 -12.47
CA LYS A 191 52.23 13.12 -11.50
C LYS A 191 52.67 11.97 -10.60
N GLY A 192 51.75 11.09 -10.18
CA GLY A 192 52.08 9.92 -9.37
C GLY A 192 52.70 10.28 -8.01
N ALA A 193 52.28 11.39 -7.39
CA ALA A 193 52.88 11.90 -6.16
C ALA A 193 52.62 10.98 -4.96
N ARG A 194 51.41 10.43 -4.84
CA ARG A 194 51.01 9.54 -3.75
C ARG A 194 51.10 8.06 -4.16
N PRO A 195 51.24 7.12 -3.20
CA PRO A 195 51.26 5.68 -3.52
C PRO A 195 50.03 5.22 -4.32
N ILE A 196 48.84 5.72 -3.96
CA ILE A 196 47.59 5.47 -4.67
C ILE A 196 47.57 6.01 -6.12
N ASP A 197 48.18 7.18 -6.38
CA ASP A 197 48.25 7.76 -7.72
C ASP A 197 49.11 6.86 -8.65
N ARG A 198 50.26 6.40 -8.15
CA ARG A 198 51.14 5.47 -8.87
C ARG A 198 50.47 4.13 -9.12
N TRP A 199 49.74 3.63 -8.12
CA TRP A 199 48.98 2.40 -8.24
C TRP A 199 47.90 2.53 -9.31
N LEU A 200 47.06 3.56 -9.25
CA LEU A 200 46.03 3.82 -10.26
C LEU A 200 46.62 3.90 -11.67
N LYS A 201 47.74 4.62 -11.84
CA LYS A 201 48.46 4.72 -13.11
C LYS A 201 48.82 3.34 -13.69
N ASN A 202 49.12 2.35 -12.84
CA ASN A 202 49.46 1.00 -13.28
C ASN A 202 48.23 0.15 -13.61
N GLU A 203 47.15 0.27 -12.83
CA GLU A 203 45.94 -0.55 -12.97
C GLU A 203 45.01 -0.10 -14.09
N ILE A 204 44.99 1.18 -14.44
CA ILE A 204 44.14 1.65 -15.54
C ILE A 204 44.57 1.04 -16.88
N SER A 205 43.59 0.86 -17.76
CA SER A 205 43.78 0.23 -19.06
C SER A 205 44.74 1.01 -19.97
N ASN A 206 45.36 0.32 -20.94
CA ASN A 206 46.24 0.97 -21.91
C ASN A 206 45.53 2.07 -22.72
N GLY A 207 44.21 1.93 -22.94
CA GLY A 207 43.39 2.97 -23.52
C GLY A 207 43.34 4.22 -22.65
N ALA A 208 43.03 4.07 -21.36
CA ALA A 208 43.02 5.19 -20.41
C ALA A 208 44.40 5.85 -20.29
N LYS A 209 45.48 5.05 -20.24
CA LYS A 209 46.88 5.55 -20.26
C LYS A 209 47.20 6.38 -21.48
N SER A 210 46.69 5.97 -22.65
CA SER A 210 46.88 6.72 -23.90
C SER A 210 46.06 8.01 -23.92
N ALA A 211 44.86 7.99 -23.34
CA ALA A 211 44.01 9.18 -23.24
C ALA A 211 44.58 10.23 -22.25
N LEU A 212 45.34 9.82 -21.24
CA LEU A 212 46.01 10.73 -20.28
C LEU A 212 47.06 11.66 -20.91
N THR A 213 47.55 11.35 -22.13
CA THR A 213 48.55 12.17 -22.83
C THR A 213 47.94 13.05 -23.92
N ALA A 214 46.62 12.98 -24.13
CA ALA A 214 45.90 13.82 -25.07
C ALA A 214 45.67 15.24 -24.53
N ASP A 215 45.32 16.18 -25.42
CA ASP A 215 44.89 17.52 -25.01
C ASP A 215 43.48 17.47 -24.44
N LEU A 216 43.36 17.42 -23.12
CA LEU A 216 42.08 17.36 -22.41
C LEU A 216 41.35 18.72 -22.33
N ASN A 217 41.89 19.78 -22.95
CA ASN A 217 41.11 21.00 -23.22
C ASN A 217 40.14 20.82 -24.40
N ASP A 218 40.35 19.80 -25.23
CA ASP A 218 39.40 19.40 -26.27
C ASP A 218 38.25 18.56 -25.65
N PRO A 219 36.98 18.98 -25.80
CA PRO A 219 35.83 18.24 -25.27
C PRO A 219 35.76 16.78 -25.72
N ILE A 220 36.18 16.47 -26.95
CA ILE A 220 36.13 15.10 -27.49
C ILE A 220 37.13 14.20 -26.74
N HIS A 221 38.36 14.69 -26.54
CA HIS A 221 39.37 13.97 -25.78
C HIS A 221 38.97 13.83 -24.31
N GLN A 222 38.37 14.86 -23.74
CA GLN A 222 37.87 14.84 -22.37
C GLN A 222 36.79 13.78 -22.18
N THR A 223 35.76 13.75 -23.04
CA THR A 223 34.71 12.72 -23.01
C THR A 223 35.29 11.32 -23.21
N HIS A 224 36.25 11.16 -24.12
CA HIS A 224 36.89 9.87 -24.36
C HIS A 224 37.68 9.37 -23.14
N PHE A 225 38.47 10.24 -22.52
CA PHE A 225 39.19 9.94 -21.28
C PHE A 225 38.25 9.56 -20.15
N LEU A 226 37.21 10.38 -19.93
CA LEU A 226 36.18 10.16 -18.91
C LEU A 226 35.53 8.78 -19.03
N ARG A 227 35.13 8.39 -20.24
CA ARG A 227 34.51 7.08 -20.49
C ARG A 227 35.43 5.92 -20.11
N LEU A 228 36.71 6.01 -20.45
CA LEU A 228 37.68 4.95 -20.18
C LEU A 228 38.04 4.89 -18.69
N ILE A 229 38.27 6.04 -18.05
CA ILE A 229 38.66 6.07 -16.64
C ILE A 229 37.51 5.63 -15.73
N LEU A 230 36.26 6.01 -16.02
CA LEU A 230 35.09 5.56 -15.25
C LEU A 230 34.90 4.06 -15.33
N ARG A 231 35.08 3.45 -16.51
CA ARG A 231 35.03 2.00 -16.67
C ARG A 231 36.06 1.31 -15.78
N ASP A 232 37.30 1.80 -15.82
CA ASP A 232 38.41 1.19 -15.08
C ASP A 232 38.23 1.38 -13.56
N LEU A 233 37.84 2.57 -13.10
CA LEU A 233 37.55 2.84 -11.68
C LEU A 233 36.37 2.01 -11.16
N ASN A 234 35.31 1.84 -11.96
CA ASN A 234 34.18 1.00 -11.60
C ASN A 234 34.57 -0.47 -11.47
N SER A 235 35.46 -0.99 -12.32
CA SER A 235 36.01 -2.34 -12.13
C SER A 235 36.72 -2.46 -10.77
N MET A 236 37.56 -1.48 -10.45
CA MET A 236 38.35 -1.47 -9.22
C MET A 236 37.47 -1.43 -7.96
N ILE A 237 36.32 -0.74 -7.99
CA ILE A 237 35.38 -0.70 -6.85
C ILE A 237 34.90 -2.09 -6.43
N PHE A 238 34.86 -3.06 -7.35
CA PHE A 238 34.45 -4.43 -7.04
C PHE A 238 35.62 -5.37 -6.71
N GLU A 239 36.86 -4.91 -6.85
CA GLU A 239 38.05 -5.72 -6.67
C GLU A 239 38.62 -5.65 -5.24
N ARG A 240 39.22 -6.75 -4.78
CA ARG A 240 39.95 -6.79 -3.50
C ARG A 240 41.31 -6.11 -3.57
N ALA A 241 41.77 -5.80 -4.78
CA ALA A 241 43.10 -5.28 -5.02
C ALA A 241 43.36 -4.00 -4.24
N LEU A 242 42.34 -3.19 -3.92
CA LEU A 242 42.40 -1.89 -3.22
C LEU A 242 42.87 -1.93 -1.74
N TYR A 243 42.97 -3.09 -1.08
CA TYR A 243 43.32 -3.16 0.36
C TYR A 243 44.79 -3.48 0.70
N ALA A 244 45.72 -3.35 -0.25
CA ALA A 244 47.14 -3.59 0.02
C ALA A 244 47.70 -2.56 1.01
N GLU A 245 48.59 -3.04 1.89
CA GLU A 245 49.22 -2.25 2.93
C GLU A 245 49.99 -1.04 2.36
N GLY A 246 49.91 0.10 3.04
CA GLY A 246 50.58 1.34 2.63
C GLY A 246 49.99 2.06 1.41
N ARG A 247 48.95 1.53 0.74
CA ARG A 247 48.39 2.16 -0.47
C ARG A 247 47.84 3.57 -0.23
N PHE A 248 47.19 3.77 0.90
CA PHE A 248 46.59 5.05 1.29
C PHE A 248 47.49 5.83 2.27
N GLU A 249 48.77 5.49 2.37
CA GLU A 249 49.71 6.23 3.20
C GLU A 249 49.81 7.69 2.71
N GLY A 250 49.68 8.64 3.64
CA GLY A 250 49.63 10.07 3.34
C GLY A 250 48.29 10.55 2.75
N VAL A 251 47.28 9.69 2.61
CA VAL A 251 45.90 10.10 2.30
C VAL A 251 45.17 10.36 3.61
N PHE A 252 44.49 11.51 3.69
CA PHE A 252 43.60 11.80 4.81
C PHE A 252 42.31 10.98 4.66
N LEU A 253 42.18 9.91 5.44
CA LEU A 253 40.95 9.13 5.50
C LEU A 253 39.97 9.78 6.47
N SER A 254 38.71 9.92 6.06
CA SER A 254 37.66 10.46 6.92
C SER A 254 37.40 9.54 8.12
N ASP A 255 36.91 10.10 9.24
CA ASP A 255 36.53 9.33 10.43
C ASP A 255 35.55 8.19 10.10
N THR A 256 34.67 8.42 9.13
CA THR A 256 33.70 7.44 8.65
C THR A 256 34.40 6.26 7.97
N THR A 257 35.36 6.52 7.07
CA THR A 257 36.16 5.49 6.40
C THR A 257 37.04 4.74 7.39
N GLN A 258 37.68 5.44 8.33
CA GLN A 258 38.50 4.81 9.37
C GLN A 258 37.67 3.84 10.22
N LYS A 259 36.48 4.24 10.66
CA LYS A 259 35.55 3.35 11.38
C LYS A 259 35.09 2.17 10.51
N ALA A 260 34.82 2.41 9.23
CA ALA A 260 34.38 1.36 8.31
C ALA A 260 35.47 0.29 8.08
N ILE A 261 36.74 0.69 7.99
CA ILE A 261 37.90 -0.22 7.89
C ILE A 261 38.00 -1.13 9.13
N LEU A 262 37.74 -0.59 10.32
CA LEU A 262 37.79 -1.35 11.57
C LEU A 262 36.61 -2.33 11.75
N GLN A 263 35.57 -2.21 10.93
CA GLN A 263 34.33 -2.99 11.03
C GLN A 263 34.15 -4.02 9.90
N THR A 264 35.22 -4.37 9.19
CA THR A 264 35.20 -5.20 7.96
C THR A 264 34.70 -6.65 8.11
N ASP A 265 34.30 -7.08 9.31
CA ASP A 265 33.74 -8.41 9.59
C ASP A 265 32.25 -8.55 9.17
N ASN A 266 31.94 -8.35 7.89
CA ASN A 266 30.66 -8.63 7.21
C ASN A 266 29.51 -7.59 7.26
N ARG A 267 29.66 -6.41 7.89
CA ARG A 267 28.53 -5.44 7.94
C ARG A 267 28.50 -4.41 6.81
N ILE A 268 29.65 -4.03 6.26
CA ILE A 268 29.72 -3.04 5.17
C ILE A 268 30.03 -3.78 3.86
N ARG A 269 29.23 -3.51 2.83
CA ARG A 269 29.50 -4.02 1.47
C ARG A 269 30.86 -3.50 1.00
N ARG A 270 31.71 -4.40 0.47
CA ARG A 270 33.07 -4.04 0.04
C ARG A 270 33.09 -2.98 -1.05
N SER A 271 32.12 -3.00 -1.96
CA SER A 271 31.92 -1.95 -2.97
C SER A 271 31.80 -0.57 -2.33
N VAL A 272 30.99 -0.46 -1.27
CA VAL A 272 30.81 0.78 -0.50
C VAL A 272 32.13 1.23 0.13
N LEU A 273 32.85 0.32 0.79
CA LEU A 273 34.15 0.64 1.39
C LEU A 273 35.20 1.07 0.35
N ASN A 274 35.26 0.39 -0.80
CA ASN A 274 36.16 0.72 -1.89
C ASN A 274 35.86 2.10 -2.48
N ARG A 275 34.58 2.44 -2.64
CA ARG A 275 34.18 3.78 -3.08
C ARG A 275 34.57 4.85 -2.04
N MET A 276 34.36 4.61 -0.75
CA MET A 276 34.76 5.54 0.32
C MET A 276 36.27 5.82 0.29
N LEU A 277 37.08 4.78 0.11
CA LEU A 277 38.54 4.92 -0.02
C LEU A 277 38.95 5.76 -1.25
N LEU A 278 38.28 5.56 -2.39
CA LEU A 278 38.55 6.38 -3.60
C LEU A 278 38.09 7.84 -3.42
N VAL A 279 36.98 8.08 -2.74
CA VAL A 279 36.48 9.44 -2.43
C VAL A 279 37.47 10.17 -1.51
N ASP A 280 37.93 9.54 -0.43
CA ASP A 280 38.91 10.14 0.49
C ASP A 280 40.26 10.40 -0.20
N CYS A 281 40.61 9.62 -1.23
CA CYS A 281 41.79 9.85 -2.05
C CYS A 281 41.66 11.08 -2.96
N PHE A 282 40.45 11.39 -3.40
CA PHE A 282 40.18 12.45 -4.37
C PHE A 282 39.00 13.33 -3.94
N PRO A 283 39.05 13.93 -2.73
CA PRO A 283 37.87 14.56 -2.12
C PRO A 283 37.36 15.78 -2.89
N ASP A 284 38.27 16.48 -3.58
CA ASP A 284 37.95 17.66 -4.40
C ASP A 284 37.60 17.32 -5.86
N LEU A 285 37.73 16.05 -6.26
CA LEU A 285 37.62 15.60 -7.67
C LEU A 285 36.53 14.56 -7.88
N ILE A 286 36.31 13.71 -6.88
CA ILE A 286 35.21 12.77 -6.83
C ILE A 286 34.23 13.35 -5.82
N LYS A 287 33.05 13.73 -6.31
CA LYS A 287 31.95 14.10 -5.43
C LYS A 287 31.73 12.93 -4.47
N ALA A 288 31.79 13.20 -3.17
CA ALA A 288 31.22 12.31 -2.17
C ALA A 288 29.72 12.22 -2.47
N GLY A 289 29.36 11.39 -3.44
CA GLY A 289 28.01 11.30 -3.97
C GLY A 289 27.08 11.08 -2.81
N LYS A 290 26.18 12.04 -2.57
CA LYS A 290 24.98 11.77 -1.78
C LYS A 290 24.25 10.70 -2.57
N SER A 291 24.35 9.48 -2.08
CA SER A 291 23.93 8.28 -2.79
C SER A 291 22.41 8.24 -2.81
N GLY A 292 21.78 8.67 -3.90
CA GLY A 292 20.33 8.50 -4.05
C GLY A 292 19.97 7.06 -4.42
N ALA A 293 18.70 6.69 -4.27
CA ALA A 293 18.19 5.46 -4.87
C ALA A 293 17.82 5.73 -6.32
N ARG A 294 18.49 5.06 -7.28
CA ARG A 294 18.17 5.23 -8.71
C ARG A 294 17.03 4.29 -9.08
N ILE A 295 15.97 4.85 -9.67
CA ILE A 295 14.86 4.09 -10.24
C ILE A 295 15.36 3.40 -11.52
N LEU A 296 15.30 2.08 -11.56
CA LEU A 296 15.48 1.28 -12.77
C LEU A 296 14.18 1.12 -13.52
N ASP A 297 13.10 0.88 -12.77
CA ASP A 297 11.80 0.55 -13.32
C ASP A 297 10.70 0.99 -12.35
N VAL A 298 9.51 1.21 -12.89
CA VAL A 298 8.33 1.63 -12.15
C VAL A 298 7.25 0.58 -12.35
N VAL A 299 6.67 0.12 -11.25
CA VAL A 299 5.59 -0.88 -11.29
C VAL A 299 4.33 -0.20 -11.82
N ALA A 300 3.64 -0.85 -12.77
CA ALA A 300 2.38 -0.37 -13.30
C ALA A 300 1.30 -0.26 -12.20
N ASP A 301 0.42 0.74 -12.33
CA ASP A 301 -0.66 1.10 -11.41
C ASP A 301 -0.19 1.44 -9.98
N SER A 302 1.12 1.64 -9.78
CA SER A 302 1.70 1.91 -8.47
C SER A 302 1.68 3.39 -8.09
N ALA A 303 1.92 3.67 -6.80
CA ALA A 303 2.07 5.02 -6.28
C ALA A 303 3.14 5.85 -7.01
N ALA A 304 4.24 5.21 -7.42
CA ALA A 304 5.31 5.85 -8.18
C ALA A 304 4.86 6.28 -9.58
N GLU A 305 4.12 5.44 -10.29
CA GLU A 305 3.60 5.75 -11.62
C GLU A 305 2.57 6.88 -11.54
N GLN A 306 1.63 6.80 -10.59
CA GLN A 306 0.61 7.84 -10.36
C GLN A 306 1.24 9.20 -10.01
N ALA A 307 2.39 9.20 -9.37
CA ALA A 307 3.16 10.40 -9.05
C ALA A 307 4.14 10.84 -10.15
N ASP A 308 4.13 10.17 -11.31
CA ASP A 308 4.98 10.49 -12.46
C ASP A 308 6.48 10.42 -12.10
N LEU A 309 6.85 9.37 -11.36
CA LEU A 309 8.24 8.92 -11.22
C LEU A 309 8.62 8.09 -12.44
N GLU A 310 9.87 8.21 -12.90
CA GLU A 310 10.32 7.59 -14.14
C GLU A 310 11.62 6.80 -13.94
N PRO A 311 11.86 5.75 -14.74
CA PRO A 311 13.17 5.14 -14.87
C PRO A 311 14.26 6.18 -15.13
N GLY A 312 15.34 6.14 -14.36
CA GLY A 312 16.43 7.11 -14.43
C GLY A 312 16.41 8.17 -13.35
N ASP A 313 15.29 8.39 -12.67
CA ASP A 313 15.20 9.29 -11.52
C ASP A 313 16.15 8.87 -10.40
N LEU A 314 16.79 9.86 -9.77
CA LEU A 314 17.62 9.65 -8.60
C LEU A 314 16.92 10.24 -7.36
N ILE A 315 16.36 9.37 -6.52
CA ILE A 315 15.68 9.78 -5.29
C ILE A 315 16.73 10.18 -4.25
N MET A 316 16.69 11.44 -3.82
CA MET A 316 17.65 12.05 -2.91
C MET A 316 17.14 12.13 -1.46
N ALA A 317 15.82 12.26 -1.27
CA ALA A 317 15.21 12.33 0.07
C ALA A 317 13.74 11.91 0.04
N ILE A 318 13.28 11.41 1.20
CA ILE A 318 11.88 11.24 1.54
C ILE A 318 11.56 12.19 2.69
N ASN A 319 10.61 13.11 2.48
CA ASN A 319 10.32 14.22 3.36
C ASN A 319 11.62 15.00 3.69
N ALA A 320 11.97 15.10 4.97
CA ALA A 320 13.23 15.72 5.40
C ALA A 320 14.41 14.74 5.52
N SER A 321 14.18 13.44 5.29
CA SER A 321 15.17 12.37 5.49
C SER A 321 15.91 12.06 4.20
N GLY A 322 17.23 12.23 4.21
CA GLY A 322 18.09 11.89 3.07
C GLY A 322 18.05 10.38 2.76
N VAL A 323 17.99 10.05 1.48
CA VAL A 323 18.09 8.69 0.96
C VAL A 323 19.53 8.46 0.55
N GLY A 324 20.15 7.44 1.15
CA GLY A 324 21.54 7.00 0.91
C GLY A 324 21.67 5.81 -0.06
N GLY A 325 20.56 5.30 -0.58
CA GLY A 325 20.53 4.17 -1.52
C GLY A 325 19.20 3.42 -1.44
N SER A 326 19.09 2.33 -2.21
CA SER A 326 17.91 1.45 -2.26
C SER A 326 17.51 0.92 -0.89
N GLN A 327 18.46 0.47 -0.07
CA GLN A 327 18.13 -0.05 1.27
C GLN A 327 17.60 1.04 2.21
N ASP A 328 18.17 2.25 2.13
CA ASP A 328 17.68 3.40 2.89
C ASP A 328 16.31 3.84 2.41
N LEU A 329 16.07 3.86 1.11
CA LEU A 329 14.76 4.13 0.54
C LEU A 329 13.73 3.13 1.08
N VAL A 330 13.99 1.82 0.97
CA VAL A 330 13.08 0.78 1.49
C VAL A 330 12.82 0.97 2.98
N ARG A 331 13.86 1.23 3.77
CA ARG A 331 13.72 1.47 5.22
C ARG A 331 12.88 2.71 5.52
N LEU A 332 13.10 3.82 4.81
CA LEU A 332 12.37 5.08 4.99
C LEU A 332 10.91 4.95 4.57
N ILE A 333 10.63 4.34 3.41
CA ILE A 333 9.25 4.09 2.96
C ILE A 333 8.50 3.21 3.97
N ARG A 334 9.16 2.19 4.54
CA ARG A 334 8.57 1.34 5.59
C ARG A 334 8.31 2.05 6.93
N GLN A 335 8.78 3.27 7.13
CA GLN A 335 8.40 4.07 8.31
C GLN A 335 7.07 4.78 8.13
N HIS A 336 6.58 4.84 6.88
CA HIS A 336 5.32 5.44 6.51
C HIS A 336 4.26 4.37 6.25
N THR A 337 3.01 4.80 6.32
CA THR A 337 1.85 3.91 6.25
C THR A 337 1.21 3.98 4.87
N ALA A 338 0.57 2.89 4.43
CA ALA A 338 -0.19 2.92 3.18
C ALA A 338 -1.31 3.98 3.25
N GLY A 339 -1.53 4.70 2.15
CA GLY A 339 -2.39 5.88 2.03
C GLY A 339 -1.76 7.18 2.53
N GLU A 340 -0.60 7.15 3.18
CA GLU A 340 0.10 8.36 3.61
C GLU A 340 0.73 9.08 2.42
N THR A 341 0.58 10.40 2.37
CA THR A 341 1.24 11.23 1.35
C THR A 341 2.58 11.73 1.86
N ILE A 342 3.65 11.39 1.14
CA ILE A 342 5.03 11.78 1.41
C ILE A 342 5.56 12.69 0.31
N THR A 343 6.57 13.50 0.62
CA THR A 343 7.31 14.26 -0.39
C THR A 343 8.55 13.48 -0.81
N ILE A 344 8.78 13.31 -2.11
CA ILE A 344 9.99 12.72 -2.66
C ILE A 344 10.78 13.81 -3.36
N SER A 345 12.00 14.06 -2.89
CA SER A 345 12.97 14.92 -3.58
C SER A 345 13.85 14.06 -4.47
N LEU A 346 13.92 14.39 -5.75
CA LEU A 346 14.66 13.62 -6.74
C LEU A 346 15.42 14.51 -7.73
N VAL A 347 16.31 13.90 -8.51
CA VAL A 347 16.98 14.54 -9.64
C VAL A 347 16.64 13.77 -10.92
N ARG A 348 16.12 14.49 -11.92
CA ARG A 348 15.85 14.01 -13.29
C ARG A 348 16.64 14.89 -14.26
N ASP A 349 17.47 14.28 -15.10
CA ASP A 349 18.30 14.99 -16.09
C ASP A 349 19.09 16.18 -15.52
N GLY A 350 19.59 16.06 -14.28
CA GLY A 350 20.35 17.10 -13.58
C GLY A 350 19.51 18.19 -12.91
N SER A 351 18.19 18.19 -13.09
CA SER A 351 17.26 19.12 -12.45
C SER A 351 16.64 18.52 -11.19
N ALA A 352 16.60 19.30 -10.11
CA ALA A 352 15.96 18.89 -8.86
C ALA A 352 14.43 19.05 -8.93
N LEU A 353 13.70 18.01 -8.57
CA LEU A 353 12.24 17.96 -8.55
C LEU A 353 11.74 17.51 -7.17
N ASN A 354 10.54 17.96 -6.80
CA ASN A 354 9.80 17.46 -5.64
C ASN A 354 8.46 16.92 -6.12
N LYS A 355 8.14 15.69 -5.72
CA LYS A 355 6.87 15.02 -6.04
C LYS A 355 6.14 14.67 -4.75
N LEU A 356 4.84 14.94 -4.69
CA LEU A 356 3.98 14.41 -3.63
C LEU A 356 3.49 13.04 -4.06
N VAL A 357 3.64 12.04 -3.19
CA VAL A 357 3.34 10.64 -3.50
C VAL A 357 2.50 10.05 -2.39
N THR A 358 1.32 9.56 -2.71
CA THR A 358 0.46 8.81 -1.80
C THR A 358 0.85 7.34 -1.88
N LEU A 359 1.37 6.77 -0.79
CA LEU A 359 1.89 5.40 -0.78
C LEU A 359 0.77 4.38 -0.97
N GLY A 360 1.02 3.37 -1.82
CA GLY A 360 0.10 2.26 -2.03
C GLY A 360 0.21 1.20 -0.92
N PHE A 361 -0.69 0.21 -0.97
CA PHE A 361 -0.59 -0.99 -0.14
C PHE A 361 0.43 -1.95 -0.74
N PHE A 362 1.27 -2.56 0.10
CA PHE A 362 2.39 -3.38 -0.37
C PHE A 362 1.94 -4.60 -1.19
N ASP A 363 0.90 -5.28 -0.73
CA ASP A 363 0.30 -6.43 -1.40
C ASP A 363 -0.47 -6.06 -2.68
N ALA A 364 -1.13 -4.89 -2.72
CA ALA A 364 -1.74 -4.38 -3.95
C ALA A 364 -0.67 -3.97 -4.98
N THR A 365 0.45 -3.40 -4.53
CA THR A 365 1.57 -2.99 -5.39
C THR A 365 2.37 -4.20 -5.89
N PHE A 366 2.46 -5.26 -5.11
CA PHE A 366 3.22 -6.47 -5.43
C PHE A 366 2.35 -7.74 -5.27
N PRO A 367 1.30 -7.91 -6.09
CA PRO A 367 0.29 -8.96 -5.92
C PRO A 367 0.88 -10.37 -6.09
N ASP A 368 1.92 -10.52 -6.92
CA ASP A 368 2.60 -11.81 -7.17
C ASP A 368 3.32 -12.39 -5.93
N GLN A 369 3.49 -11.61 -4.87
CA GLN A 369 4.14 -12.08 -3.64
C GLN A 369 3.16 -12.68 -2.61
N ASP A 370 1.86 -12.49 -2.76
CA ASP A 370 0.84 -13.11 -1.90
C ASP A 370 -0.22 -13.85 -2.73
N VAL A 371 -0.02 -15.16 -2.85
CA VAL A 371 -0.88 -16.06 -3.65
C VAL A 371 -2.35 -16.01 -3.20
N ASN A 372 -2.62 -15.74 -1.91
CA ASN A 372 -4.00 -15.66 -1.44
C ASN A 372 -4.70 -14.41 -1.96
N ILE A 373 -3.98 -13.28 -2.02
CA ILE A 373 -4.50 -12.01 -2.51
C ILE A 373 -4.63 -12.05 -4.04
N ALA A 374 -3.64 -12.61 -4.74
CA ALA A 374 -3.71 -12.80 -6.19
C ALA A 374 -4.94 -13.62 -6.65
N LEU A 375 -5.45 -14.51 -5.79
CA LEU A 375 -6.63 -15.32 -6.05
C LEU A 375 -7.94 -14.71 -5.47
N SER A 376 -7.90 -13.53 -4.87
CA SER A 376 -9.01 -12.98 -4.07
C SER A 376 -10.09 -12.21 -4.86
N GLY A 377 -9.90 -12.02 -6.17
CA GLY A 377 -10.72 -11.08 -6.96
C GLY A 377 -10.53 -9.64 -6.46
N ASP A 378 -11.48 -8.76 -6.77
CA ASP A 378 -11.40 -7.35 -6.35
C ASP A 378 -11.45 -7.22 -4.83
N ILE A 379 -10.49 -6.49 -4.25
CA ILE A 379 -10.33 -6.22 -2.82
C ILE A 379 -10.39 -4.72 -2.57
N SER A 380 -10.68 -4.29 -1.34
CA SER A 380 -10.68 -2.86 -1.02
C SER A 380 -9.26 -2.30 -1.05
N ASP A 381 -9.12 -1.03 -1.47
CA ASP A 381 -7.81 -0.35 -1.44
C ASP A 381 -7.30 -0.28 0.00
N ARG A 382 -8.08 0.35 0.89
CA ARG A 382 -7.77 0.42 2.32
C ARG A 382 -8.30 -0.77 3.10
N ARG A 383 -7.38 -1.57 3.63
CA ARG A 383 -7.67 -2.83 4.36
C ARG A 383 -7.07 -2.94 5.76
N THR A 384 -6.23 -1.98 6.16
CA THR A 384 -5.52 -2.03 7.44
C THR A 384 -5.58 -0.68 8.17
N GLY A 385 -5.08 -0.63 9.41
CA GLY A 385 -5.01 0.61 10.19
C GLY A 385 -6.26 0.99 10.97
N PHE A 386 -7.25 0.11 11.06
CA PHE A 386 -8.49 0.35 11.77
C PHE A 386 -8.33 0.17 13.29
N GLN A 387 -8.88 1.11 14.07
CA GLN A 387 -8.78 1.11 15.55
C GLN A 387 -9.58 0.01 16.22
N LYS A 388 -10.65 -0.45 15.58
CA LYS A 388 -11.53 -1.51 16.07
C LYS A 388 -12.31 -2.05 14.89
N ILE A 389 -12.26 -3.36 14.64
CA ILE A 389 -13.05 -4.02 13.59
C ILE A 389 -13.80 -5.23 14.11
N ILE A 390 -14.94 -5.49 13.48
CA ILE A 390 -15.63 -6.78 13.46
C ILE A 390 -15.18 -7.49 12.19
N GLN A 391 -14.84 -8.78 12.28
CA GLN A 391 -14.54 -9.60 11.11
C GLN A 391 -15.70 -10.56 10.82
N HIS A 392 -16.10 -10.65 9.56
CA HIS A 392 -17.06 -11.63 9.06
C HIS A 392 -16.62 -12.19 7.70
N ASP A 393 -17.31 -13.23 7.23
CA ASP A 393 -16.97 -13.98 6.02
C ASP A 393 -17.92 -13.75 4.82
N MET A 394 -18.86 -12.82 4.95
CA MET A 394 -19.74 -12.44 3.83
C MET A 394 -18.92 -12.04 2.59
N PRO A 395 -19.23 -12.60 1.41
CA PRO A 395 -18.52 -12.33 0.16
C PRO A 395 -19.03 -11.03 -0.48
N LEU A 396 -18.73 -9.92 0.19
CA LEU A 396 -19.03 -8.57 -0.28
C LEU A 396 -17.96 -8.10 -1.27
N SER A 397 -18.36 -7.27 -2.24
CA SER A 397 -17.40 -6.58 -3.13
C SER A 397 -16.91 -5.27 -2.49
N PRO A 398 -15.82 -4.67 -2.99
CA PRO A 398 -15.40 -3.34 -2.53
C PRO A 398 -16.50 -2.27 -2.62
N GLU A 399 -17.32 -2.31 -3.68
CA GLU A 399 -18.43 -1.37 -3.91
C GLU A 399 -19.60 -1.54 -2.92
N ALA A 400 -19.56 -2.59 -2.10
CA ALA A 400 -20.52 -2.84 -1.03
C ALA A 400 -20.12 -2.19 0.29
N MET A 401 -18.88 -1.71 0.40
CA MET A 401 -18.41 -1.07 1.63
C MET A 401 -19.19 0.24 1.86
N GLY A 402 -19.38 0.58 3.14
CA GLY A 402 -20.27 1.64 3.62
C GLY A 402 -21.71 1.18 3.90
N GLY A 403 -22.09 -0.03 3.48
CA GLY A 403 -23.35 -0.68 3.84
C GLY A 403 -23.35 -1.23 5.28
N PRO A 404 -24.53 -1.46 5.89
CA PRO A 404 -24.62 -1.90 7.27
C PRO A 404 -24.36 -3.40 7.43
N LEU A 405 -23.73 -3.77 8.53
CA LEU A 405 -23.64 -5.14 9.04
C LEU A 405 -24.72 -5.33 10.11
N MET A 406 -25.68 -6.23 9.90
CA MET A 406 -26.78 -6.44 10.85
C MET A 406 -26.94 -7.89 11.28
N ASP A 407 -27.54 -8.09 12.45
CA ASP A 407 -28.01 -9.40 12.89
C ASP A 407 -29.33 -9.79 12.21
N LEU A 408 -29.82 -10.99 12.50
CA LEU A 408 -31.07 -11.50 11.92
C LEU A 408 -32.33 -10.89 12.57
N GLU A 409 -32.17 -10.04 13.57
CA GLU A 409 -33.23 -9.22 14.16
C GLU A 409 -33.30 -7.81 13.56
N GLY A 410 -32.41 -7.48 12.62
CA GLY A 410 -32.38 -6.19 11.92
C GLY A 410 -31.59 -5.09 12.62
N ARG A 411 -30.88 -5.41 13.70
CA ARG A 411 -30.06 -4.45 14.44
C ARG A 411 -28.68 -4.36 13.80
N VAL A 412 -28.22 -3.14 13.57
CA VAL A 412 -26.91 -2.86 12.98
C VAL A 412 -25.81 -3.01 14.02
N LEU A 413 -24.93 -3.98 13.79
CA LEU A 413 -23.73 -4.30 14.55
C LEU A 413 -22.54 -3.40 14.15
N GLY A 414 -22.56 -2.86 12.93
CA GLY A 414 -21.48 -2.04 12.40
C GLY A 414 -21.67 -1.62 10.95
N ILE A 415 -20.65 -1.00 10.37
CA ILE A 415 -20.61 -0.58 8.96
C ILE A 415 -19.47 -1.31 8.25
N ASN A 416 -19.77 -2.02 7.16
CA ASN A 416 -18.76 -2.73 6.37
C ASN A 416 -17.75 -1.73 5.81
N ILE A 417 -16.45 -1.95 6.01
CA ILE A 417 -15.41 -0.95 5.75
C ILE A 417 -14.25 -1.45 4.89
N ALA A 418 -13.99 -2.76 4.84
CA ALA A 418 -12.97 -3.29 3.96
C ALA A 418 -13.21 -4.76 3.62
N ARG A 419 -13.17 -5.09 2.33
CA ARG A 419 -12.95 -6.47 1.89
C ARG A 419 -11.44 -6.73 1.89
N TYR A 420 -10.97 -7.55 2.81
CA TYR A 420 -9.54 -7.82 3.00
C TYR A 420 -8.99 -8.83 1.99
N ASP A 421 -9.70 -9.95 1.83
CA ASP A 421 -9.41 -11.04 0.90
C ASP A 421 -10.74 -11.73 0.48
N ARG A 422 -10.67 -12.88 -0.20
CA ARG A 422 -11.87 -13.64 -0.64
C ARG A 422 -12.79 -14.18 0.46
N VAL A 423 -12.33 -14.27 1.71
CA VAL A 423 -13.09 -14.82 2.85
C VAL A 423 -13.14 -13.89 4.06
N THR A 424 -12.44 -12.76 4.02
CA THR A 424 -12.28 -11.85 5.15
C THR A 424 -12.82 -10.48 4.79
N THR A 425 -13.84 -10.04 5.51
CA THR A 425 -14.40 -8.69 5.42
C THR A 425 -14.44 -8.07 6.81
N TYR A 426 -14.15 -6.77 6.89
CA TYR A 426 -14.16 -5.98 8.10
C TYR A 426 -15.32 -5.00 8.12
N ALA A 427 -15.88 -4.81 9.30
CA ALA A 427 -16.83 -3.75 9.61
C ALA A 427 -16.37 -2.94 10.83
N LEU A 428 -16.65 -1.65 10.86
CA LEU A 428 -16.48 -0.82 12.04
C LEU A 428 -17.64 -1.07 13.01
N PRO A 429 -17.37 -1.36 14.30
CA PRO A 429 -18.41 -1.55 15.32
C PRO A 429 -19.38 -0.38 15.46
N ALA A 430 -20.65 -0.69 15.77
CA ALA A 430 -21.71 0.30 15.95
C ALA A 430 -21.39 1.37 17.02
N ASP A 431 -20.77 0.98 18.14
CA ASP A 431 -20.39 1.91 19.21
C ASP A 431 -19.36 2.95 18.72
N LEU A 432 -18.36 2.49 17.96
CA LEU A 432 -17.36 3.34 17.34
C LEU A 432 -18.00 4.27 16.30
N VAL A 433 -18.80 3.73 15.38
CA VAL A 433 -19.44 4.50 14.31
C VAL A 433 -20.36 5.58 14.87
N GLN A 434 -21.22 5.25 15.84
CA GLN A 434 -22.12 6.22 16.48
C GLN A 434 -21.34 7.34 17.17
N SER A 435 -20.23 7.02 17.86
CA SER A 435 -19.36 8.02 18.47
C SER A 435 -18.70 8.94 17.42
N LEU A 436 -18.26 8.39 16.28
CA LEU A 436 -17.67 9.17 15.20
C LEU A 436 -18.72 10.10 14.55
N ILE A 437 -19.94 9.61 14.28
CA ILE A 437 -21.04 10.43 13.75
C ILE A 437 -21.29 11.66 14.64
N GLN A 438 -21.32 11.47 15.97
CA GLN A 438 -21.52 12.58 16.91
C GLN A 438 -20.41 13.62 16.89
N LYS A 439 -19.16 13.23 16.59
CA LYS A 439 -18.02 14.15 16.48
C LYS A 439 -17.94 14.85 15.12
N MET A 440 -18.53 14.23 14.10
CA MET A 440 -18.50 14.65 12.69
C MET A 440 -19.63 15.62 12.33
N LYS A 441 -20.76 15.55 13.03
CA LYS A 441 -21.84 16.56 12.98
C LYS A 441 -21.42 17.84 13.70
#